data_AF-A0A529M0X7-F1
#
_entry.id   AF-A0A529M0X7-F1
#
_cell.length_a   1.000
_cell.length_b   1.000
_cell.length_c   1.000
_cell.angle_alpha   90.00
_cell.angle_beta   90.00
_cell.angle_gamma   90.00
#
_symmetry.space_group_name_H-M   'P 1'
#
loop_
_entity.id
_entity.type
_entity.pdbx_description
1 polymer ?
#
loop_
_entity_poly.entity_id
_entity_poly.type
_entity_poly.pdbx_seq_one_letter_code
_entity_poly.pdbx_strand_id
1 'polypeptide(L)'
;TVIRNAWAGDPYPIDTLMMYMSNMAWNSSMNTVETIAMLTDKDEAGAYKIPFIIYSDAYYSETVPFADLVLPDTTYLERHDCISLLDRPISHADGAADAIRHPVVQPDRDVRPFQSVLIELGARLGLPCFVNEDGSATYRDYADYIVNHQRTPGIGPLAGWRGKDGGSIGKGDVNPDQLQRYIDNGGFWHHDFSDDQRYYKMGNRAYLDFAVEMGFIPCAEPIVFQLYSEPIQRFRLAARGHGKVQPPDAERGRIEAYMD
;
A
#
# COMPACT_ATOMS: atom_id res chain seq x y z
N THR A 1 -3.39 6.53 17.81
CA THR A 1 -2.41 5.95 16.87
C THR A 1 -2.32 4.46 17.16
N VAL A 2 -1.81 3.63 16.24
CA VAL A 2 -1.74 2.18 16.45
C VAL A 2 -1.00 1.80 17.74
N ILE A 3 0.14 2.45 18.04
CA ILE A 3 0.92 2.20 19.26
C ILE A 3 0.12 2.55 20.52
N ARG A 4 -0.55 3.71 20.54
CA ARG A 4 -1.36 4.12 21.70
C ARG A 4 -2.50 3.14 21.97
N ASN A 5 -3.16 2.69 20.91
CA ASN A 5 -4.27 1.76 21.01
C ASN A 5 -3.80 0.36 21.44
N ALA A 6 -2.66 -0.09 20.91
CA ALA A 6 -2.01 -1.34 21.32
C ALA A 6 -1.62 -1.30 22.81
N TRP A 7 -0.97 -0.23 23.25
CA TRP A 7 -0.59 0.00 24.65
C TRP A 7 -1.79 0.09 25.60
N ALA A 8 -2.89 0.73 25.15
CA ALA A 8 -4.10 0.87 25.94
C ALA A 8 -5.01 -0.37 25.92
N GLY A 9 -4.82 -1.29 24.97
CA GLY A 9 -5.74 -2.39 24.71
C GLY A 9 -7.13 -1.92 24.26
N ASP A 10 -7.22 -0.82 23.53
CA ASP A 10 -8.47 -0.17 23.10
C ASP A 10 -8.58 -0.16 21.57
N PRO A 11 -9.60 -0.79 20.96
CA PRO A 11 -10.80 -1.38 21.57
C PRO A 11 -10.62 -2.79 22.16
N TYR A 12 -9.47 -3.42 21.94
CA TYR A 12 -9.10 -4.71 22.53
C TYR A 12 -7.57 -4.88 22.47
N PRO A 13 -6.99 -5.75 23.31
CA PRO A 13 -5.55 -6.03 23.28
C PRO A 13 -5.15 -6.74 21.99
N ILE A 14 -3.92 -6.47 21.54
CA ILE A 14 -3.25 -7.21 20.46
C ILE A 14 -2.10 -8.03 21.05
N ASP A 15 -1.79 -9.17 20.46
CA ASP A 15 -0.62 -9.97 20.84
C ASP A 15 0.68 -9.44 20.22
N THR A 16 0.60 -8.94 18.98
CA THR A 16 1.77 -8.63 18.15
C THR A 16 1.59 -7.29 17.46
N LEU A 17 2.60 -6.43 17.60
CA LEU A 17 2.74 -5.20 16.84
C LEU A 17 3.87 -5.36 15.82
N MET A 18 3.55 -5.19 14.54
CA MET A 18 4.55 -5.21 13.46
C MET A 18 4.75 -3.80 12.91
N MET A 19 6.00 -3.35 12.84
CA MET A 19 6.40 -2.04 12.34
C MET A 19 7.39 -2.19 11.18
N TYR A 20 7.32 -1.29 10.20
CA TYR A 20 8.18 -1.28 9.03
C TYR A 20 8.45 0.15 8.56
N MET A 21 9.73 0.50 8.32
CA MET A 21 10.18 1.83 7.88
C MET A 21 9.63 3.00 8.70
N SER A 22 9.27 2.77 9.96
CA SER A 22 8.79 3.79 10.88
C SER A 22 9.70 3.83 12.10
N ASN A 23 10.49 4.89 12.23
CA ASN A 23 11.36 5.07 13.39
C ASN A 23 10.58 5.79 14.50
N MET A 24 9.72 5.02 15.16
CA MET A 24 8.73 5.51 16.14
C MET A 24 9.38 6.00 17.44
N ALA A 25 10.53 5.45 17.80
CA ALA A 25 11.36 5.92 18.91
C ALA A 25 12.20 7.16 18.58
N TRP A 26 11.98 7.80 17.42
CA TRP A 26 12.58 9.08 17.07
C TRP A 26 11.58 10.01 16.37
N ASN A 27 11.73 10.24 15.06
CA ASN A 27 11.04 11.29 14.33
C ASN A 27 9.63 10.90 13.85
N SER A 28 9.36 9.61 13.67
CA SER A 28 8.14 9.14 13.01
C SER A 28 6.90 9.26 13.91
N SER A 29 7.10 9.33 15.23
CA SER A 29 6.01 9.48 16.19
C SER A 29 5.51 10.92 16.35
N MET A 30 6.33 11.92 16.02
CA MET A 30 6.11 13.34 16.37
C MET A 30 5.86 13.58 17.89
N ASN A 31 6.07 12.56 18.72
CA ASN A 31 5.89 12.53 20.16
C ASN A 31 6.73 11.38 20.74
N THR A 32 8.04 11.56 20.65
CA THR A 32 9.03 10.52 20.93
C THR A 32 8.98 10.05 22.38
N VAL A 33 8.84 10.97 23.33
CA VAL A 33 8.88 10.67 24.77
C VAL A 33 7.74 9.73 25.18
N GLU A 34 6.50 10.07 24.82
CA GLU A 34 5.35 9.22 25.16
C GLU A 34 5.38 7.91 24.37
N THR A 35 5.87 7.92 23.13
CA THR A 35 5.97 6.70 22.33
C THR A 35 6.96 5.70 22.94
N ILE A 36 8.14 6.15 23.34
CA ILE A 36 9.12 5.30 24.05
C ILE A 36 8.54 4.79 25.37
N ALA A 37 7.84 5.66 26.12
CA ALA A 37 7.18 5.24 27.35
C ALA A 37 6.17 4.12 27.09
N MET A 38 5.32 4.25 26.07
CA MET A 38 4.34 3.22 25.70
C MET A 38 4.98 1.90 25.22
N LEU A 39 6.08 1.99 24.46
CA LEU A 39 6.82 0.80 23.98
C LEU A 39 7.53 0.04 25.11
N THR A 40 7.76 0.68 26.25
CA THR A 40 8.48 0.08 27.39
C THR A 40 7.61 -0.13 28.63
N ASP A 41 6.36 0.31 28.60
CA ASP A 41 5.45 0.23 29.74
C ASP A 41 5.08 -1.22 30.07
N LYS A 42 5.02 -1.51 31.37
CA LYS A 42 4.71 -2.82 31.91
C LYS A 42 3.48 -2.74 32.81
N ASP A 43 2.72 -3.82 32.85
CA ASP A 43 1.61 -3.96 33.79
C ASP A 43 2.09 -4.32 35.21
N GLU A 44 1.13 -4.45 36.14
CA GLU A 44 1.41 -4.81 37.54
C GLU A 44 2.03 -6.21 37.69
N ALA A 45 1.84 -7.09 36.69
CA ALA A 45 2.43 -8.42 36.65
C ALA A 45 3.86 -8.40 36.06
N GLY A 46 4.34 -7.25 35.57
CA GLY A 46 5.66 -7.06 34.98
C GLY A 46 5.75 -7.46 33.50
N ALA A 47 4.63 -7.77 32.86
CA ALA A 47 4.56 -8.03 31.42
C ALA A 47 4.50 -6.70 30.64
N TYR A 48 5.10 -6.65 29.46
CA TYR A 48 4.96 -5.49 28.58
C TYR A 48 3.51 -5.35 28.11
N LYS A 49 2.98 -4.12 28.13
CA LYS A 49 1.62 -3.86 27.67
C LYS A 49 1.42 -4.10 26.17
N ILE A 50 2.48 -3.95 25.38
CA ILE A 50 2.55 -4.45 24.00
C ILE A 50 3.35 -5.76 24.07
N PRO A 51 2.72 -6.94 23.92
CA PRO A 51 3.35 -8.20 24.31
C PRO A 51 4.52 -8.63 23.42
N PHE A 52 4.47 -8.32 22.13
CA PHE A 52 5.49 -8.72 21.17
C PHE A 52 5.62 -7.69 20.02
N ILE A 53 6.84 -7.25 19.75
CA ILE A 53 7.15 -6.27 18.71
C ILE A 53 8.04 -6.90 17.64
N ILE A 54 7.53 -6.95 16.41
CA ILE A 54 8.30 -7.25 15.20
C ILE A 54 8.67 -5.94 14.53
N TYR A 55 9.94 -5.77 14.19
CA TYR A 55 10.39 -4.59 13.47
C TYR A 55 11.27 -4.95 12.28
N SER A 56 11.01 -4.36 11.13
CA SER A 56 11.90 -4.45 9.97
C SER A 56 12.46 -3.10 9.61
N ASP A 57 13.79 -3.06 9.50
CA ASP A 57 14.57 -1.87 9.16
C ASP A 57 15.83 -2.31 8.40
N ALA A 58 16.30 -1.45 7.51
CA ALA A 58 17.57 -1.62 6.81
C ALA A 58 18.77 -1.19 7.67
N TYR A 59 18.51 -0.44 8.76
CA TYR A 59 19.52 0.10 9.67
C TYR A 59 19.20 -0.27 11.12
N TYR A 60 20.22 -0.18 11.97
CA TYR A 60 20.02 -0.21 13.41
C TYR A 60 19.49 1.15 13.87
N SER A 61 18.19 1.40 13.71
CA SER A 61 17.54 2.64 14.12
C SER A 61 17.21 2.66 15.62
N GLU A 62 16.82 3.83 16.14
CA GLU A 62 16.41 4.02 17.53
C GLU A 62 15.23 3.14 17.93
N THR A 63 14.44 2.62 16.99
CA THR A 63 13.32 1.72 17.27
C THR A 63 13.77 0.27 17.49
N VAL A 64 14.90 -0.14 16.93
CA VAL A 64 15.42 -1.52 17.02
C VAL A 64 15.58 -2.03 18.47
N PRO A 65 16.12 -1.25 19.44
CA PRO A 65 16.23 -1.68 20.83
C PRO A 65 14.91 -2.03 21.53
N PHE A 66 13.78 -1.66 20.96
CA PHE A 66 12.44 -1.90 21.51
C PHE A 66 11.72 -3.10 20.85
N ALA A 67 12.34 -3.76 19.87
CA ALA A 67 11.76 -4.89 19.17
C ALA A 67 12.20 -6.22 19.80
N ASP A 68 11.29 -7.19 19.84
CA ASP A 68 11.57 -8.57 20.26
C ASP A 68 12.12 -9.40 19.10
N LEU A 69 11.67 -9.11 17.87
CA LEU A 69 12.15 -9.74 16.64
C LEU A 69 12.46 -8.66 15.60
N VAL A 70 13.72 -8.64 15.16
CA VAL A 70 14.17 -7.77 14.07
C VAL A 70 14.27 -8.58 12.79
N LEU A 71 13.69 -8.06 11.71
CA LEU A 71 13.80 -8.60 10.36
C LEU A 71 14.69 -7.66 9.52
N PRO A 72 15.99 -7.97 9.36
CA PRO A 72 16.92 -7.09 8.67
C PRO A 72 16.57 -6.92 7.18
N ASP A 73 16.23 -5.69 6.79
CA ASP A 73 15.89 -5.35 5.40
C ASP A 73 17.16 -4.99 4.61
N THR A 74 17.04 -5.11 3.30
CA THR A 74 17.99 -4.59 2.31
C THR A 74 17.81 -3.09 2.10
N THR A 75 18.86 -2.45 1.56
CA THR A 75 18.77 -1.09 1.02
C THR A 75 18.11 -1.09 -0.36
N TYR A 76 17.73 0.09 -0.84
CA TYR A 76 17.06 0.22 -2.14
C TYR A 76 17.92 -0.16 -3.36
N LEU A 77 19.24 -0.31 -3.20
CA LEU A 77 20.17 -0.72 -4.27
C LEU A 77 20.26 -2.26 -4.43
N GLU A 78 19.71 -3.00 -3.46
CA GLU A 78 19.88 -4.44 -3.30
C GLU A 78 18.60 -5.24 -3.61
N ARG A 79 17.52 -4.57 -4.02
CA ARG A 79 16.19 -5.19 -4.16
C ARG A 79 15.40 -4.72 -5.38
N HIS A 80 14.41 -5.54 -5.72
CA HIS A 80 13.34 -5.11 -6.61
C HIS A 80 12.32 -4.27 -5.83
N ASP A 81 11.85 -3.20 -6.46
CA ASP A 81 10.79 -2.34 -5.95
C ASP A 81 9.95 -1.83 -7.12
N CYS A 82 8.69 -1.44 -6.92
CA CYS A 82 7.90 -0.79 -7.96
C CYS A 82 7.24 0.51 -7.45
N ILE A 83 7.44 1.59 -8.19
CA ILE A 83 6.80 2.89 -8.00
C ILE A 83 5.55 2.90 -8.89
N SER A 84 4.52 2.20 -8.40
CA SER A 84 3.34 1.77 -9.16
C SER A 84 2.25 2.84 -9.29
N LEU A 85 1.53 2.84 -10.42
CA LEU A 85 0.26 3.58 -10.61
C LEU A 85 -0.86 3.17 -9.65
N LEU A 86 -0.75 2.01 -8.98
CA LEU A 86 -1.73 1.55 -7.99
C LEU A 86 -1.52 2.14 -6.58
N ASP A 87 -0.35 2.71 -6.29
CA ASP A 87 -0.01 3.24 -4.97
C ASP A 87 0.57 4.66 -5.07
N ARG A 88 1.81 4.76 -5.56
CA ARG A 88 2.57 6.01 -5.61
C ARG A 88 3.37 6.08 -6.90
N PRO A 89 2.76 6.51 -8.02
CA PRO A 89 3.47 6.58 -9.29
C PRO A 89 4.48 7.72 -9.31
N ILE A 90 5.47 7.60 -10.21
CA ILE A 90 6.20 8.77 -10.66
C ILE A 90 5.24 9.68 -11.45
N SER A 91 5.45 10.99 -11.37
CA SER A 91 4.52 11.96 -11.96
C SER A 91 5.14 12.64 -13.18
N HIS A 92 4.36 12.72 -14.25
CA HIS A 92 4.61 13.60 -15.38
C HIS A 92 3.34 14.41 -15.65
N ALA A 93 3.47 15.70 -16.00
CA ALA A 93 2.29 16.54 -16.24
C ALA A 93 1.45 16.02 -17.43
N ASP A 94 2.18 15.57 -18.46
CA ASP A 94 1.64 15.17 -19.76
C ASP A 94 1.51 13.66 -19.96
N GLY A 95 1.55 12.85 -18.90
CA GLY A 95 1.45 11.41 -19.09
C GLY A 95 1.36 10.58 -17.82
N ALA A 96 0.95 9.32 -17.98
CA ALA A 96 1.03 8.32 -16.93
C ALA A 96 2.43 7.68 -16.94
N ALA A 97 2.98 7.47 -15.76
CA ALA A 97 4.29 6.86 -15.62
C ALA A 97 4.39 6.03 -14.35
N ASP A 98 5.15 4.94 -14.42
CA ASP A 98 5.56 4.13 -13.28
C ASP A 98 7.00 3.68 -13.49
N ALA A 99 7.60 3.17 -12.42
CA ALA A 99 8.99 2.79 -12.44
C ALA A 99 9.26 1.56 -11.57
N ILE A 100 10.43 0.99 -11.77
CA ILE A 100 10.99 -0.03 -10.90
C ILE A 100 12.26 0.47 -10.26
N ARG A 101 12.62 -0.16 -9.15
CA ARG A 101 14.02 -0.33 -8.77
C ARG A 101 14.38 -1.79 -9.00
N HIS A 102 15.60 -2.05 -9.42
CA HIS A 102 16.15 -3.38 -9.54
C HIS A 102 17.52 -3.40 -8.85
N PRO A 103 17.96 -4.57 -8.35
CA PRO A 103 19.24 -4.67 -7.66
C PRO A 103 20.39 -4.30 -8.62
N VAL A 104 21.28 -3.45 -8.13
CA VAL A 104 22.56 -3.09 -8.79
C VAL A 104 23.76 -3.62 -8.01
N VAL A 105 23.56 -3.98 -6.75
CA VAL A 105 24.53 -4.68 -5.91
C VAL A 105 23.85 -5.85 -5.22
N GLN A 106 24.61 -6.91 -4.93
CA GLN A 106 24.12 -8.03 -4.13
C GLN A 106 24.43 -7.77 -2.65
N PRO A 107 23.52 -8.11 -1.73
CA PRO A 107 23.83 -8.06 -0.31
C PRO A 107 25.06 -8.92 0.05
N ASP A 108 25.94 -8.39 0.88
CA ASP A 108 27.09 -9.07 1.48
C ASP A 108 26.84 -9.47 2.96
N ARG A 109 25.59 -9.34 3.40
CA ARG A 109 25.11 -9.54 4.78
C ARG A 109 23.93 -10.50 4.79
N ASP A 110 23.57 -10.99 5.98
CA ASP A 110 22.37 -11.80 6.19
C ASP A 110 21.12 -10.91 6.30
N VAL A 111 20.73 -10.34 5.15
CA VAL A 111 19.57 -9.45 5.00
C VAL A 111 18.69 -9.94 3.86
N ARG A 112 17.39 -9.63 3.93
CA ARG A 112 16.43 -10.03 2.89
C ARG A 112 15.52 -8.86 2.53
N PRO A 113 15.18 -8.66 1.24
CA PRO A 113 14.20 -7.66 0.87
C PRO A 113 12.89 -7.90 1.59
N PHE A 114 12.45 -6.91 2.38
CA PHE A 114 11.31 -7.08 3.25
C PHE A 114 10.02 -7.38 2.48
N GLN A 115 9.87 -6.85 1.26
CA GLN A 115 8.74 -7.21 0.40
C GLN A 115 8.69 -8.72 0.14
N SER A 116 9.82 -9.36 -0.17
CA SER A 116 9.89 -10.82 -0.35
C SER A 116 9.63 -11.57 0.96
N VAL A 117 10.06 -11.02 2.10
CA VAL A 117 9.74 -11.58 3.43
C VAL A 117 8.22 -11.54 3.67
N LEU A 118 7.53 -10.45 3.31
CA LEU A 118 6.07 -10.34 3.43
C LEU A 118 5.34 -11.36 2.55
N ILE A 119 5.79 -11.57 1.30
CA ILE A 119 5.25 -12.60 0.42
C ILE A 119 5.37 -13.99 1.07
N GLU A 120 6.55 -14.30 1.60
CA GLU A 120 6.81 -15.60 2.22
C GLU A 120 6.01 -15.79 3.52
N LEU A 121 5.90 -14.75 4.36
CA LEU A 121 5.06 -14.77 5.56
C LEU A 121 3.60 -15.02 5.19
N GLY A 122 3.10 -14.37 4.13
CA GLY A 122 1.75 -14.60 3.63
C GLY A 122 1.51 -16.05 3.22
N ALA A 123 2.47 -16.67 2.52
CA ALA A 123 2.39 -18.08 2.14
C ALA A 123 2.46 -19.01 3.37
N ARG A 124 3.38 -18.76 4.31
CA ARG A 124 3.55 -19.55 5.54
C ARG A 124 2.32 -19.50 6.46
N LEU A 125 1.61 -18.37 6.47
CA LEU A 125 0.38 -18.18 7.22
C LEU A 125 -0.87 -18.69 6.48
N GLY A 126 -0.73 -19.18 5.23
CA GLY A 126 -1.86 -19.65 4.44
C GLY A 126 -2.82 -18.54 4.05
N LEU A 127 -2.33 -17.30 3.89
CA LEU A 127 -3.20 -16.18 3.56
C LEU A 127 -3.77 -16.34 2.14
N PRO A 128 -5.06 -16.03 1.93
CA PRO A 128 -5.65 -16.03 0.60
C PRO A 128 -4.82 -15.22 -0.39
N CYS A 129 -4.73 -15.71 -1.62
CA CYS A 129 -3.94 -15.14 -2.72
C CYS A 129 -2.40 -15.27 -2.61
N PHE A 130 -1.87 -15.85 -1.52
CA PHE A 130 -0.44 -16.18 -1.37
C PHE A 130 -0.14 -17.67 -1.39
N VAL A 131 -1.17 -18.52 -1.38
CA VAL A 131 -1.07 -19.97 -1.47
C VAL A 131 -1.94 -20.51 -2.60
N ASN A 132 -1.41 -21.51 -3.30
CA ASN A 132 -2.13 -22.29 -4.30
C ASN A 132 -3.01 -23.35 -3.63
N GLU A 133 -3.86 -24.03 -4.40
CA GLU A 133 -4.76 -25.08 -3.88
C GLU A 133 -4.02 -26.26 -3.22
N ASP A 134 -2.77 -26.51 -3.63
CA ASP A 134 -1.91 -27.55 -3.07
C ASP A 134 -1.12 -27.08 -1.82
N GLY A 135 -1.32 -25.83 -1.38
CA GLY A 135 -0.63 -25.22 -0.25
C GLY A 135 0.75 -24.67 -0.56
N SER A 136 1.23 -24.77 -1.80
CA SER A 136 2.49 -24.14 -2.22
C SER A 136 2.35 -22.61 -2.31
N ALA A 137 3.46 -21.88 -2.15
CA ALA A 137 3.46 -20.43 -2.30
C ALA A 137 3.11 -20.01 -3.74
N THR A 138 2.20 -19.04 -3.89
CA THR A 138 1.81 -18.52 -5.20
C THR A 138 2.92 -17.73 -5.88
N TYR A 139 3.72 -17.00 -5.11
CA TYR A 139 4.83 -16.17 -5.63
C TYR A 139 6.13 -16.62 -4.98
N ARG A 140 7.21 -16.68 -5.78
CA ARG A 140 8.55 -17.05 -5.28
C ARG A 140 9.17 -15.94 -4.43
N ASP A 141 9.03 -14.71 -4.88
CA ASP A 141 9.59 -13.51 -4.27
C ASP A 141 8.83 -12.26 -4.77
N TYR A 142 9.31 -11.07 -4.40
CA TYR A 142 8.68 -9.83 -4.83
C TYR A 142 8.85 -9.53 -6.33
N ALA A 143 9.91 -9.98 -6.98
CA ALA A 143 10.08 -9.79 -8.43
C ALA A 143 9.04 -10.61 -9.21
N ASP A 144 8.80 -11.85 -8.77
CA ASP A 144 7.74 -12.70 -9.28
C ASP A 144 6.35 -12.12 -9.01
N TYR A 145 6.14 -11.51 -7.84
CA TYR A 145 4.92 -10.79 -7.50
C TYR A 145 4.66 -9.59 -8.43
N ILE A 146 5.68 -8.74 -8.69
CA ILE A 146 5.55 -7.57 -9.57
C ILE A 146 4.98 -7.95 -10.94
N VAL A 147 5.43 -9.08 -11.49
CA VAL A 147 5.03 -9.54 -12.82
C VAL A 147 3.66 -10.22 -12.81
N ASN A 148 3.46 -11.16 -11.88
CA ASN A 148 2.32 -12.09 -11.93
C ASN A 148 1.10 -11.62 -11.15
N HIS A 149 1.28 -10.76 -10.14
CA HIS A 149 0.15 -10.29 -9.36
C HIS A 149 -0.80 -9.46 -10.22
N GLN A 150 -2.09 -9.74 -10.07
CA GLN A 150 -3.16 -8.94 -10.67
C GLN A 150 -4.10 -8.45 -9.58
N ARG A 151 -4.18 -7.12 -9.43
CA ARG A 151 -5.10 -6.48 -8.48
C ARG A 151 -6.56 -6.69 -8.90
N THR A 152 -6.77 -6.65 -10.21
CA THR A 152 -7.99 -7.04 -10.93
C THR A 152 -7.59 -7.69 -12.26
N PRO A 153 -8.47 -8.42 -12.95
CA PRO A 153 -8.12 -9.09 -14.19
C PRO A 153 -7.45 -8.17 -15.22
N GLY A 154 -6.20 -8.46 -15.55
CA GLY A 154 -5.39 -7.70 -16.49
C GLY A 154 -4.63 -6.51 -15.90
N ILE A 155 -4.84 -6.12 -14.64
CA ILE A 155 -4.19 -4.95 -14.03
C ILE A 155 -3.24 -5.43 -12.93
N GLY A 156 -1.94 -5.23 -13.15
CA GLY A 156 -0.88 -5.57 -12.19
C GLY A 156 -0.19 -4.33 -11.61
N PRO A 157 0.89 -4.54 -10.83
CA PRO A 157 1.69 -3.47 -10.24
C PRO A 157 2.33 -2.50 -11.25
N LEU A 158 2.63 -2.95 -12.46
CA LEU A 158 3.26 -2.14 -13.52
C LEU A 158 2.34 -2.07 -14.75
N ALA A 159 2.22 -0.89 -15.36
CA ALA A 159 1.35 -0.63 -16.50
C ALA A 159 2.06 -0.77 -17.86
N GLY A 160 3.37 -0.60 -17.91
CA GLY A 160 4.16 -0.71 -19.15
C GLY A 160 4.31 -2.16 -19.62
N TRP A 161 4.26 -2.37 -20.93
CA TRP A 161 4.47 -3.67 -21.59
C TRP A 161 3.64 -4.81 -21.00
N ARG A 162 2.33 -4.61 -20.86
CA ARG A 162 1.35 -5.67 -20.57
C ARG A 162 1.07 -6.53 -21.81
N GLY A 163 0.38 -7.64 -21.60
CA GLY A 163 0.10 -8.64 -22.64
C GLY A 163 1.29 -9.57 -22.86
N LYS A 164 1.04 -10.82 -23.27
CA LYS A 164 2.09 -11.85 -23.38
C LYS A 164 3.25 -11.48 -24.32
N ASP A 165 3.01 -10.56 -25.25
CA ASP A 165 3.98 -10.01 -26.21
C ASP A 165 4.58 -8.66 -25.77
N GLY A 166 4.08 -8.08 -24.68
CA GLY A 166 4.44 -6.75 -24.19
C GLY A 166 3.88 -5.60 -25.04
N GLY A 167 2.86 -5.83 -25.87
CA GLY A 167 2.30 -4.83 -26.77
C GLY A 167 1.20 -3.95 -26.15
N SER A 168 0.71 -4.29 -24.96
CA SER A 168 -0.36 -3.55 -24.28
C SER A 168 0.17 -2.64 -23.17
N ILE A 169 -0.67 -1.69 -22.73
CA ILE A 169 -0.37 -0.79 -21.60
C ILE A 169 -1.56 -0.72 -20.65
N GLY A 170 -1.30 -0.51 -19.36
CA GLY A 170 -2.29 -0.40 -18.28
C GLY A 170 -2.98 -1.72 -17.95
N LYS A 171 -3.74 -2.25 -18.92
CA LYS A 171 -4.53 -3.48 -18.80
C LYS A 171 -4.12 -4.50 -19.86
N GLY A 172 -3.80 -5.71 -19.40
CA GLY A 172 -3.49 -6.85 -20.25
C GLY A 172 -2.97 -8.06 -19.46
N ASP A 173 -2.88 -9.20 -20.13
CA ASP A 173 -2.31 -10.42 -19.56
C ASP A 173 -0.92 -10.18 -18.96
N VAL A 174 -0.49 -11.07 -18.07
CA VAL A 174 0.86 -11.07 -17.52
C VAL A 174 1.87 -11.21 -18.66
N ASN A 175 2.92 -10.39 -18.61
CA ASN A 175 4.06 -10.46 -19.52
C ASN A 175 5.27 -11.02 -18.75
N PRO A 176 5.78 -12.22 -19.08
CA PRO A 176 6.94 -12.79 -18.39
C PRO A 176 8.20 -11.92 -18.51
N ASP A 177 8.31 -11.13 -19.58
CA ASP A 177 9.45 -10.25 -19.83
C ASP A 177 9.24 -8.82 -19.31
N GLN A 178 8.15 -8.55 -18.59
CA GLN A 178 7.78 -7.18 -18.19
C GLN A 178 8.93 -6.51 -17.43
N LEU A 179 9.47 -7.19 -16.42
CA LEU A 179 10.51 -6.63 -15.57
C LEU A 179 11.79 -6.32 -16.36
N GLN A 180 12.20 -7.23 -17.26
CA GLN A 180 13.37 -7.02 -18.10
C GLN A 180 13.18 -5.83 -19.06
N ARG A 181 11.98 -5.65 -19.62
CA ARG A 181 11.68 -4.49 -20.48
C ARG A 181 11.79 -3.17 -19.75
N TYR A 182 11.37 -3.12 -18.48
CA TYR A 182 11.61 -1.94 -17.65
C TYR A 182 13.11 -1.70 -17.45
N ILE A 183 13.90 -2.74 -17.14
CA ILE A 183 15.36 -2.62 -16.97
C ILE A 183 16.00 -2.07 -18.25
N ASP A 184 15.66 -2.66 -19.41
CA ASP A 184 16.18 -2.25 -20.71
C ASP A 184 15.75 -0.82 -21.09
N ASN A 185 14.60 -0.36 -20.59
CA ASN A 185 14.10 1.00 -20.77
C ASN A 185 14.56 1.97 -19.65
N GLY A 186 15.62 1.64 -18.90
CA GLY A 186 16.20 2.53 -17.90
C GLY A 186 15.43 2.58 -16.56
N GLY A 187 14.61 1.58 -16.29
CA GLY A 187 13.89 1.39 -15.02
C GLY A 187 12.56 2.11 -14.92
N PHE A 188 12.03 2.70 -16.00
CA PHE A 188 10.74 3.38 -15.98
C PHE A 188 9.95 3.17 -17.27
N TRP A 189 8.65 3.42 -17.18
CA TRP A 189 7.73 3.50 -18.32
C TRP A 189 7.00 4.82 -18.25
N HIS A 190 6.73 5.39 -19.43
CA HIS A 190 5.98 6.63 -19.58
C HIS A 190 5.10 6.53 -20.82
N HIS A 191 3.88 7.04 -20.71
CA HIS A 191 2.96 7.21 -21.82
C HIS A 191 2.57 8.68 -21.95
N ASP A 192 2.93 9.28 -23.07
CA ASP A 192 2.52 10.63 -23.42
C ASP A 192 1.04 10.68 -23.76
N PHE A 193 0.32 11.60 -23.11
CA PHE A 193 -1.03 11.97 -23.49
C PHE A 193 -1.03 12.63 -24.86
N SER A 194 -2.04 12.29 -25.67
CA SER A 194 -2.38 13.06 -26.87
C SER A 194 -2.75 14.49 -26.48
N ASP A 195 -2.63 15.43 -27.44
CA ASP A 195 -2.84 16.86 -27.16
C ASP A 195 -4.23 17.14 -26.55
N ASP A 196 -5.25 16.38 -26.96
CA ASP A 196 -6.62 16.48 -26.47
C ASP A 196 -6.86 15.78 -25.13
N GLN A 197 -5.91 15.06 -24.55
CA GLN A 197 -6.01 14.39 -23.23
C GLN A 197 -5.39 15.20 -22.07
N ARG A 198 -4.59 16.22 -22.35
CA ARG A 198 -3.71 16.86 -21.34
C ARG A 198 -4.44 17.67 -20.29
N TYR A 199 -5.53 18.33 -20.67
CA TYR A 199 -6.19 19.35 -19.84
C TYR A 199 -7.60 18.95 -19.42
N TYR A 200 -8.07 19.57 -18.34
CA TYR A 200 -9.42 19.40 -17.83
C TYR A 200 -9.83 17.94 -17.61
N LYS A 201 -8.88 17.12 -17.13
CA LYS A 201 -8.97 15.64 -16.98
C LYS A 201 -10.28 15.17 -16.31
N MET A 202 -10.81 15.95 -15.37
CA MET A 202 -12.08 15.66 -14.71
C MET A 202 -13.31 15.65 -15.62
N GLY A 203 -13.32 16.39 -16.73
CA GLY A 203 -14.45 16.49 -17.66
C GLY A 203 -14.07 16.23 -19.13
N ASN A 204 -12.82 15.87 -19.37
CA ASN A 204 -12.28 15.63 -20.71
C ASN A 204 -12.60 14.20 -21.16
N ARG A 205 -13.45 14.07 -22.19
CA ARG A 205 -13.86 12.77 -22.73
C ARG A 205 -12.68 11.90 -23.18
N ALA A 206 -11.74 12.45 -23.95
CA ALA A 206 -10.59 11.70 -24.46
C ALA A 206 -9.73 11.15 -23.32
N TYR A 207 -9.50 11.95 -22.26
CA TYR A 207 -8.79 11.48 -21.08
C TYR A 207 -9.57 10.43 -20.28
N LEU A 208 -10.88 10.65 -20.09
CA LEU A 208 -11.71 9.74 -19.29
C LEU A 208 -11.85 8.37 -19.97
N ASP A 209 -11.99 8.34 -21.29
CA ASP A 209 -12.01 7.09 -22.06
C ASP A 209 -10.66 6.36 -21.94
N PHE A 210 -9.55 7.07 -22.12
CA PHE A 210 -8.20 6.53 -21.88
C PHE A 210 -8.00 6.00 -20.45
N ALA A 211 -8.50 6.73 -19.44
CA ALA A 211 -8.38 6.33 -18.04
C ALA A 211 -9.16 5.04 -17.74
N VAL A 212 -10.26 4.76 -18.46
CA VAL A 212 -10.97 3.47 -18.39
C VAL A 212 -10.15 2.36 -19.07
N GLU A 213 -9.57 2.63 -20.24
CA GLU A 213 -8.71 1.66 -20.94
C GLU A 213 -7.51 1.24 -20.09
N MET A 214 -6.87 2.21 -19.42
CA MET A 214 -5.78 1.98 -18.48
C MET A 214 -6.22 1.34 -17.15
N GLY A 215 -7.53 1.35 -16.86
CA GLY A 215 -8.10 0.82 -15.62
C GLY A 215 -7.91 1.71 -14.39
N PHE A 216 -7.68 3.02 -14.58
CA PHE A 216 -7.60 4.00 -13.50
C PHE A 216 -8.96 4.30 -12.88
N ILE A 217 -10.01 4.29 -13.71
CA ILE A 217 -11.40 4.52 -13.32
C ILE A 217 -12.31 3.47 -13.95
N PRO A 218 -13.46 3.14 -13.32
CA PRO A 218 -14.35 2.08 -13.81
C PRO A 218 -15.21 2.52 -15.02
N CYS A 219 -15.47 3.81 -15.17
CA CYS A 219 -16.27 4.36 -16.26
C CYS A 219 -15.81 5.78 -16.63
N ALA A 220 -16.07 6.18 -17.87
CA ALA A 220 -15.69 7.48 -18.40
C ALA A 220 -16.77 8.53 -18.08
N GLU A 221 -17.04 8.76 -16.81
CA GLU A 221 -17.96 9.79 -16.34
C GLU A 221 -17.19 11.00 -15.81
N PRO A 222 -17.73 12.22 -15.92
CA PRO A 222 -17.11 13.39 -15.33
C PRO A 222 -16.87 13.21 -13.83
N ILE A 223 -15.65 13.49 -13.38
CA ILE A 223 -15.26 13.50 -11.97
C ILE A 223 -15.72 14.84 -11.37
N VAL A 224 -16.84 14.82 -10.68
CA VAL A 224 -17.41 16.04 -10.10
C VAL A 224 -16.77 16.34 -8.75
N PHE A 225 -16.07 17.47 -8.66
CA PHE A 225 -15.64 18.02 -7.38
C PHE A 225 -16.84 18.61 -6.64
N GLN A 226 -17.28 17.92 -5.60
CA GLN A 226 -18.36 18.40 -4.74
C GLN A 226 -17.79 19.36 -3.70
N LEU A 227 -18.13 20.65 -3.80
CA LEU A 227 -17.83 21.64 -2.75
C LEU A 227 -18.60 21.34 -1.46
N TYR A 228 -19.80 20.77 -1.60
CA TYR A 228 -20.60 20.21 -0.51
C TYR A 228 -20.86 18.74 -0.82
N SER A 229 -20.32 17.84 0.00
CA SER A 229 -20.43 16.40 -0.22
C SER A 229 -21.85 15.93 0.11
N GLU A 230 -22.64 15.66 -0.92
CA GLU A 230 -23.98 15.09 -0.75
C GLU A 230 -23.96 13.75 0.02
N PRO A 231 -22.98 12.85 -0.20
CA PRO A 231 -22.84 11.65 0.63
C PRO A 231 -22.69 11.95 2.12
N ILE A 232 -21.82 12.90 2.50
CA ILE A 232 -21.60 13.28 3.90
C ILE A 232 -22.88 13.88 4.50
N GLN A 233 -23.52 14.80 3.78
CA GLN A 233 -24.79 15.38 4.22
C GLN A 233 -25.89 14.32 4.38
N ARG A 234 -25.91 13.28 3.52
CA ARG A 234 -26.86 12.16 3.64
C ARG A 234 -26.61 11.35 4.91
N PHE A 235 -25.36 11.09 5.29
CA PHE A 235 -25.03 10.45 6.58
C PHE A 235 -25.47 11.31 7.77
N ARG A 236 -25.24 12.62 7.71
CA ARG A 236 -25.68 13.56 8.75
C ARG A 236 -27.19 13.62 8.90
N LEU A 237 -27.91 13.65 7.77
CA LEU A 237 -29.37 13.58 7.74
C LEU A 237 -29.90 12.24 8.28
N ALA A 238 -29.22 11.14 7.98
CA ALA A 238 -29.53 9.84 8.57
C ALA A 238 -29.35 9.87 10.09
N ALA A 239 -28.27 10.44 10.63
CA ALA A 239 -28.14 10.61 12.08
C ALA A 239 -29.26 11.47 12.70
N ARG A 240 -29.80 12.44 11.95
CA ARG A 240 -30.91 13.30 12.36
C ARG A 240 -32.31 12.70 12.20
N GLY A 241 -32.43 11.44 11.81
CA GLY A 241 -33.74 10.79 11.68
C GLY A 241 -34.35 10.83 10.28
N HIS A 242 -33.62 11.28 9.26
CA HIS A 242 -34.13 11.34 7.89
C HIS A 242 -33.66 10.16 7.03
N GLY A 243 -34.57 9.60 6.22
CA GLY A 243 -34.26 8.51 5.28
C GLY A 243 -34.50 7.11 5.83
N LYS A 244 -34.57 6.13 4.91
CA LYS A 244 -34.94 4.72 5.22
C LYS A 244 -33.89 3.97 6.04
N VAL A 245 -32.63 4.39 5.95
CA VAL A 245 -31.51 3.77 6.66
C VAL A 245 -31.03 4.77 7.71
N GLN A 246 -30.97 4.32 8.96
CA GLN A 246 -30.58 5.09 10.12
C GLN A 246 -29.35 4.41 10.77
N PRO A 247 -28.38 5.17 11.30
CA PRO A 247 -27.25 4.57 11.98
C PRO A 247 -27.67 3.96 13.34
N PRO A 248 -26.88 3.04 13.90
CA PRO A 248 -27.04 2.59 15.28
C PRO A 248 -27.00 3.76 16.26
N ASP A 249 -27.78 3.71 17.34
CA ASP A 249 -27.91 4.84 18.26
C ASP A 249 -26.59 5.21 18.96
N ALA A 250 -25.73 4.22 19.23
CA ALA A 250 -24.39 4.46 19.79
C ALA A 250 -23.50 5.34 18.88
N GLU A 251 -23.74 5.30 17.57
CA GLU A 251 -22.94 6.01 16.56
C GLU A 251 -23.58 7.34 16.12
N ARG A 252 -24.85 7.55 16.45
CA ARG A 252 -25.66 8.68 15.97
C ARG A 252 -25.02 10.03 16.28
N GLY A 253 -24.62 10.25 17.53
CA GLY A 253 -24.00 11.50 17.96
C GLY A 253 -22.68 11.77 17.26
N ARG A 254 -21.87 10.72 17.02
CA ARG A 254 -20.60 10.81 16.31
C ARG A 254 -20.80 11.17 14.85
N ILE A 255 -21.74 10.51 14.17
CA ILE A 255 -22.04 10.76 12.76
C ILE A 255 -22.59 12.18 12.57
N GLU A 256 -23.50 12.65 13.43
CA GLU A 256 -24.04 14.01 13.30
C GLU A 256 -22.96 15.10 13.48
N ALA A 257 -22.00 14.86 14.38
CA ALA A 257 -20.96 15.82 14.72
C ALA A 257 -19.84 15.90 13.67
N TYR A 258 -19.42 14.77 13.10
CA TYR A 258 -18.19 14.69 12.28
C TYR A 258 -18.41 14.41 10.78
N MET A 259 -19.66 14.23 10.33
CA MET A 259 -19.98 14.16 8.90
C MET A 259 -20.49 15.52 8.43
N ASP A 260 -19.62 16.54 8.39
CA ASP A 260 -19.91 17.92 7.99
C ASP A 260 -19.43 18.31 6.58
#